data_AF-A0A2T4TFN4-F1
#
_entry.id   AF-A0A2T4TFN4-F1
#
_cell.length_a   1.000
_cell.length_b   1.000
_cell.length_c   1.000
_cell.angle_alpha   90.00
_cell.angle_beta   90.00
_cell.angle_gamma   90.00
#
_symmetry.space_group_name_H-M   'P 1'
#
loop_
_entity.id
_entity.type
_entity.pdbx_description
1 polymer ?
#
loop_
_entity_poly.entity_id
_entity_poly.type
_entity_poly.pdbx_seq_one_letter_code
_entity_poly.pdbx_strand_id
1 'polypeptide(L)'
;MVMKKDLRTRLVSFFGSRGMKAVCIILLQLLCVPTVWAQVTVEDLDTVELFKTFPPTIEGKCEQQNIRLNIKQPYKLIRSRGYVPSQLPCDTKGCIFRHIIAQSDASIVHQDKDCELYLKTSIRSVDSGADLTPLPTGGKINMDIYSDIKCDLKWQVDKMCKVAEPCEVDEIKMLVTDYPASLAKQYFNADYMLMYPIDTKQQECRDKFTRARCVVIGKDYRFVFMYFFLTDDNAKDLNKYLAQLKGMIWFN
;
A
#
# COMPACT_ATOMS: atom_id res chain seq x y z
N MET A 1 48.93 12.50 -14.28
CA MET A 1 48.84 11.11 -13.76
C MET A 1 48.30 11.13 -12.32
N VAL A 2 47.07 11.62 -12.09
CA VAL A 2 46.39 11.57 -10.77
C VAL A 2 44.88 11.57 -11.05
N MET A 3 44.30 10.42 -11.41
CA MET A 3 42.82 10.30 -11.52
C MET A 3 42.29 8.85 -11.54
N LYS A 4 43.17 7.83 -11.50
CA LYS A 4 42.75 6.41 -11.54
C LYS A 4 42.63 5.73 -10.17
N LYS A 5 43.20 6.29 -9.09
CA LYS A 5 43.15 5.67 -7.75
C LYS A 5 41.84 5.95 -7.02
N ASP A 6 41.24 7.13 -7.22
CA ASP A 6 40.08 7.57 -6.42
C ASP A 6 38.75 6.93 -6.85
N LEU A 7 38.62 6.56 -8.14
CA LEU A 7 37.44 5.85 -8.64
C LEU A 7 37.39 4.40 -8.12
N ARG A 8 38.55 3.73 -7.98
CA ARG A 8 38.62 2.35 -7.48
C ARG A 8 38.22 2.24 -6.02
N THR A 9 38.61 3.20 -5.17
CA THR A 9 38.29 3.18 -3.74
C THR A 9 36.80 3.47 -3.49
N ARG A 10 36.19 4.38 -4.26
CA ARG A 10 34.75 4.68 -4.18
C ARG A 10 33.86 3.56 -4.75
N LEU A 11 34.33 2.83 -5.76
CA LEU A 11 33.64 1.64 -6.25
C LEU A 11 33.71 0.50 -5.23
N VAL A 12 34.87 0.27 -4.62
CA VAL A 12 35.06 -0.81 -3.62
C VAL A 12 34.24 -0.59 -2.35
N SER A 13 33.98 0.66 -1.93
CA SER A 13 33.04 0.94 -0.84
C SER A 13 31.57 0.84 -1.25
N PHE A 14 31.27 0.91 -2.55
CA PHE A 14 29.93 0.66 -3.09
C PHE A 14 29.63 -0.85 -3.16
N PHE A 15 30.60 -1.70 -3.53
CA PHE A 15 30.43 -3.16 -3.76
C PHE A 15 30.24 -4.06 -2.52
N GLY A 16 29.91 -3.50 -1.36
CA GLY A 16 29.89 -4.22 -0.08
C GLY A 16 28.63 -5.06 0.23
N SER A 17 27.52 -4.91 -0.51
CA SER A 17 26.27 -5.63 -0.21
C SER A 17 26.07 -6.83 -1.15
N ARG A 18 25.64 -7.97 -0.57
CA ARG A 18 25.35 -9.22 -1.31
C ARG A 18 24.42 -9.01 -2.52
N GLY A 19 23.46 -8.10 -2.40
CA GLY A 19 22.50 -7.78 -3.48
C GLY A 19 23.13 -7.19 -4.75
N MET A 20 24.21 -6.41 -4.64
CA MET A 20 24.82 -5.83 -5.84
C MET A 20 25.74 -6.79 -6.61
N LYS A 21 26.21 -7.87 -5.98
CA LYS A 21 26.91 -8.94 -6.72
C LYS A 21 25.97 -9.63 -7.70
N ALA A 22 24.72 -9.88 -7.30
CA ALA A 22 23.70 -10.46 -8.17
C ALA A 22 23.33 -9.50 -9.33
N VAL A 23 23.14 -8.21 -9.04
CA VAL A 23 22.82 -7.19 -10.06
C VAL A 23 23.97 -7.02 -11.06
N CYS A 24 25.23 -7.04 -10.62
CA CYS A 24 26.37 -7.01 -11.53
C CYS A 24 26.49 -8.28 -12.38
N ILE A 25 26.16 -9.46 -11.85
CA ILE A 25 26.15 -10.70 -12.64
C ILE A 25 25.05 -10.62 -13.72
N ILE A 26 23.86 -10.12 -13.41
CA ILE A 26 22.75 -9.96 -14.37
C ILE A 26 23.10 -8.91 -15.44
N LEU A 27 23.66 -7.76 -15.05
CA LEU A 27 24.10 -6.73 -16.00
C LEU A 27 25.30 -7.17 -16.85
N LEU A 28 26.28 -7.91 -16.29
CA LEU A 28 27.40 -8.47 -17.06
C LEU A 28 26.93 -9.56 -18.02
N GLN A 29 25.91 -10.36 -17.67
CA GLN A 29 25.35 -11.37 -18.58
C GLN A 29 24.55 -10.74 -19.73
N LEU A 30 23.85 -9.63 -19.48
CA LEU A 30 23.13 -8.88 -20.53
C LEU A 30 24.05 -8.10 -21.48
N LEU A 31 25.24 -7.67 -21.02
CA LEU A 31 26.17 -6.86 -21.81
C LEU A 31 27.21 -7.69 -22.60
N CYS A 32 27.43 -8.97 -22.28
CA CYS A 32 28.56 -9.73 -22.82
C CYS A 32 28.24 -10.93 -23.72
N VAL A 33 26.98 -11.20 -24.10
CA VAL A 33 26.68 -12.35 -24.99
C VAL A 33 25.62 -12.00 -26.04
N PRO A 34 25.98 -11.59 -27.27
CA PRO A 34 25.15 -11.95 -28.41
C PRO A 34 25.34 -13.46 -28.59
N THR A 35 24.25 -14.23 -28.62
CA THR A 35 24.20 -15.68 -28.92
C THR A 35 24.48 -16.66 -27.78
N VAL A 36 23.68 -16.67 -26.71
CA VAL A 36 23.19 -17.94 -26.13
C VAL A 36 21.79 -17.70 -25.59
N TRP A 37 20.78 -18.32 -26.21
CA TRP A 37 19.43 -18.47 -25.65
C TRP A 37 19.49 -19.45 -24.48
N ALA A 38 20.07 -19.03 -23.35
CA ALA A 38 19.89 -19.73 -22.10
C ALA A 38 18.64 -19.14 -21.45
N GLN A 39 17.55 -19.91 -21.45
CA GLN A 39 16.43 -19.66 -20.55
C GLN A 39 16.98 -19.70 -19.13
N VAL A 40 17.28 -18.53 -18.57
CA VAL A 40 17.42 -18.40 -17.12
C VAL A 40 16.03 -18.66 -16.58
N THR A 41 15.79 -19.88 -16.09
CA THR A 41 14.59 -20.17 -15.33
C THR A 41 14.62 -19.29 -14.08
N VAL A 42 13.58 -18.47 -13.92
CA VAL A 42 13.38 -17.50 -12.84
C VAL A 42 13.08 -18.21 -11.50
N GLU A 43 13.57 -19.44 -11.32
CA GLU A 43 13.21 -20.31 -10.21
C GLU A 43 14.04 -20.04 -8.94
N ASP A 44 15.20 -19.38 -9.05
CA ASP A 44 16.11 -19.13 -7.92
C ASP A 44 16.21 -17.66 -7.46
N LEU A 45 15.36 -16.78 -7.99
CA LEU A 45 15.30 -15.41 -7.50
C LEU A 45 14.48 -15.36 -6.21
N ASP A 46 15.14 -15.05 -5.08
CA ASP A 46 14.45 -14.66 -3.84
C ASP A 46 13.69 -13.35 -4.11
N THR A 47 12.45 -13.50 -4.56
CA THR A 47 11.54 -12.40 -4.87
C THR A 47 11.30 -11.53 -3.64
N VAL A 48 11.38 -12.07 -2.42
CA VAL A 48 11.23 -11.29 -1.18
C VAL A 48 12.42 -10.36 -0.97
N GLU A 49 13.65 -10.83 -1.19
CA GLU A 49 14.85 -9.99 -1.11
C GLU A 49 14.89 -8.95 -2.24
N LEU A 50 14.42 -9.32 -3.44
CA LEU A 50 14.30 -8.41 -4.57
C LEU A 50 13.27 -7.30 -4.30
N PHE A 51 12.10 -7.63 -3.77
CA PHE A 51 11.06 -6.66 -3.42
C PHE A 51 11.46 -5.74 -2.26
N LYS A 52 12.30 -6.22 -1.33
CA LYS A 52 12.91 -5.35 -0.31
C LYS A 52 13.86 -4.32 -0.92
N THR A 53 14.57 -4.72 -1.96
CA THR A 53 15.57 -3.86 -2.64
C THR A 53 14.92 -2.93 -3.67
N PHE A 54 13.88 -3.40 -4.36
CA PHE A 54 13.14 -2.73 -5.41
C PHE A 54 11.64 -2.94 -5.20
N PRO A 55 11.01 -2.19 -4.28
CA PRO A 55 9.58 -2.34 -4.03
C PRO A 55 8.79 -2.08 -5.31
N PRO A 56 7.81 -2.95 -5.64
CA PRO A 56 7.01 -2.77 -6.85
C PRO A 56 6.20 -1.49 -6.73
N THR A 57 5.93 -0.84 -7.87
CA THR A 57 5.06 0.33 -7.87
C THR A 57 3.62 -0.08 -7.57
N ILE A 58 2.79 0.86 -7.14
CA ILE A 58 1.36 0.60 -6.94
C ILE A 58 0.70 0.11 -8.23
N GLU A 59 1.10 0.62 -9.40
CA GLU A 59 0.62 0.16 -10.70
C GLU A 59 0.95 -1.31 -10.91
N GLY A 60 2.19 -1.72 -10.68
CA GLY A 60 2.62 -3.12 -10.84
C GLY A 60 1.92 -4.06 -9.86
N LYS A 61 1.69 -3.63 -8.61
CA LYS A 61 0.91 -4.43 -7.65
C LYS A 61 -0.56 -4.57 -8.08
N CYS A 62 -1.17 -3.49 -8.53
CA CYS A 62 -2.55 -3.50 -9.02
C CYS A 62 -2.67 -4.38 -10.26
N GLU A 63 -1.73 -4.29 -11.21
CA GLU A 63 -1.70 -5.14 -12.41
C GLU A 63 -1.63 -6.63 -12.05
N GLN A 64 -0.73 -7.01 -11.13
CA GLN A 64 -0.62 -8.40 -10.64
C GLN A 64 -1.91 -8.94 -10.01
N GLN A 65 -2.72 -8.07 -9.40
CA GLN A 65 -4.01 -8.43 -8.80
C GLN A 65 -5.20 -8.24 -9.74
N ASN A 66 -4.95 -7.94 -11.02
CA ASN A 66 -5.99 -7.60 -11.99
C ASN A 66 -6.92 -6.47 -11.49
N ILE A 67 -6.31 -5.44 -10.91
CA ILE A 67 -6.94 -4.19 -10.48
C ILE A 67 -6.48 -3.11 -11.45
N ARG A 68 -7.41 -2.45 -12.14
CA ARG A 68 -7.09 -1.28 -12.95
C ARG A 68 -6.89 -0.07 -12.05
N LEU A 69 -5.74 0.58 -12.18
CA LEU A 69 -5.42 1.86 -11.56
C LEU A 69 -5.28 2.94 -12.64
N ASN A 70 -6.09 3.98 -12.56
CA ASN A 70 -6.10 5.12 -13.47
C ASN A 70 -6.40 6.41 -12.71
N ILE A 71 -5.39 6.94 -12.02
CA ILE A 71 -5.49 8.19 -11.26
C ILE A 71 -5.61 9.35 -12.23
N LYS A 72 -6.67 10.14 -12.08
CA LYS A 72 -6.99 11.30 -12.91
C LYS A 72 -7.48 12.46 -12.03
N GLN A 73 -7.64 13.63 -12.64
CA GLN A 73 -8.21 14.79 -11.97
C GLN A 73 -9.56 14.44 -11.29
N PRO A 74 -9.83 14.96 -10.08
CA PRO A 74 -9.10 16.01 -9.37
C PRO A 74 -7.89 15.52 -8.53
N TYR A 75 -7.48 14.26 -8.67
CA TYR A 75 -6.33 13.71 -7.95
C TYR A 75 -5.07 13.71 -8.80
N LYS A 76 -3.92 13.87 -8.14
CA LYS A 76 -2.59 13.69 -8.73
C LYS A 76 -1.81 12.65 -7.94
N LEU A 77 -1.21 11.68 -8.64
CA LEU A 77 -0.26 10.74 -8.06
C LEU A 77 1.06 11.46 -7.74
N ILE A 78 1.44 11.45 -6.47
CA ILE A 78 2.66 12.10 -5.94
C ILE A 78 3.74 11.07 -5.61
N ARG A 79 3.32 9.90 -5.13
CA ARG A 79 4.22 8.77 -4.84
C ARG A 79 3.59 7.50 -5.38
N SER A 80 4.38 6.65 -6.02
CA SER A 80 3.94 5.36 -6.56
C SER A 80 4.75 4.16 -6.06
N ARG A 81 5.73 4.36 -5.16
CA ARG A 81 6.52 3.28 -4.55
C ARG A 81 6.44 3.33 -3.03
N GLY A 82 6.24 2.18 -2.41
CA GLY A 82 6.40 2.00 -0.97
C GLY A 82 7.86 2.07 -0.56
N TYR A 83 8.13 2.36 0.72
CA TYR A 83 9.47 2.32 1.33
C TYR A 83 10.57 3.21 0.73
N VAL A 84 10.24 4.20 -0.12
CA VAL A 84 11.23 5.22 -0.49
C VAL A 84 11.44 6.12 0.74
N PRO A 85 12.66 6.23 1.30
CA PRO A 85 12.95 7.11 2.41
C PRO A 85 12.95 8.56 1.90
N SER A 86 11.78 9.14 1.69
CA SER A 86 11.61 10.59 1.73
C SER A 86 11.66 11.03 3.19
N GLN A 87 12.15 12.24 3.48
CA GLN A 87 11.86 12.90 4.75
C GLN A 87 10.34 12.79 4.98
N LEU A 88 9.97 12.06 6.04
CA LEU A 88 8.57 11.85 6.35
C LEU A 88 8.07 13.17 6.94
N PRO A 89 6.92 13.68 6.51
CA PRO A 89 6.42 14.98 6.97
C PRO A 89 6.06 15.02 8.47
N CYS A 90 6.06 13.87 9.15
CA CYS A 90 5.87 13.77 10.59
C CYS A 90 7.11 13.10 11.21
N ASP A 91 7.92 13.87 11.93
CA ASP A 91 9.17 13.40 12.54
C ASP A 91 8.98 12.79 13.94
N THR A 92 7.82 13.03 14.56
CA THR A 92 7.50 12.47 15.87
C THR A 92 7.43 10.94 15.82
N LYS A 93 8.26 10.28 16.62
CA LYS A 93 8.23 8.81 16.78
C LYS A 93 6.86 8.39 17.34
N GLY A 94 6.24 7.38 16.73
CA GLY A 94 4.90 6.93 17.12
C GLY A 94 3.76 7.74 16.52
N CYS A 95 4.05 8.69 15.62
CA CYS A 95 3.06 9.42 14.84
C CYS A 95 2.26 8.46 13.93
N ILE A 96 0.93 8.45 14.03
CA ILE A 96 0.11 7.53 13.24
C ILE A 96 0.17 7.88 11.74
N PHE A 97 0.22 9.17 11.41
CA PHE A 97 0.41 9.61 10.03
C PHE A 97 1.74 9.11 9.48
N ARG A 98 2.83 9.21 10.26
CA ARG A 98 4.15 8.67 9.88
C ARG A 98 4.07 7.18 9.57
N HIS A 99 3.35 6.42 10.40
CA HIS A 99 3.16 4.98 10.23
C HIS A 99 2.42 4.65 8.92
N ILE A 100 1.28 5.28 8.68
CA ILE A 100 0.48 5.10 7.46
C ILE A 100 1.29 5.46 6.22
N ILE A 101 1.97 6.62 6.23
CA ILE A 101 2.80 7.07 5.10
C ILE A 101 3.89 6.03 4.79
N ALA A 102 4.54 5.47 5.83
CA ALA A 102 5.64 4.52 5.67
C ALA A 102 5.17 3.15 5.16
N GLN A 103 3.96 2.73 5.50
CA GLN A 103 3.39 1.43 5.07
C GLN A 103 2.63 1.49 3.75
N SER A 104 2.34 2.69 3.24
CA SER A 104 1.58 2.85 2.01
C SER A 104 2.48 2.78 0.77
N ASP A 105 1.93 2.23 -0.29
CA ASP A 105 2.60 2.02 -1.58
C ASP A 105 2.57 3.27 -2.46
N ALA A 106 1.54 4.09 -2.28
CA ALA A 106 1.37 5.30 -3.05
C ALA A 106 0.71 6.40 -2.23
N SER A 107 0.82 7.62 -2.74
CA SER A 107 0.04 8.75 -2.26
C SER A 107 -0.50 9.54 -3.44
N ILE A 108 -1.79 9.84 -3.41
CA ILE A 108 -2.46 10.75 -4.33
C ILE A 108 -2.98 11.96 -3.54
N VAL A 109 -2.98 13.12 -4.17
CA VAL A 109 -3.38 14.38 -3.52
C VAL A 109 -4.49 15.02 -4.33
N HIS A 110 -5.57 15.41 -3.67
CA HIS A 110 -6.67 16.13 -4.30
C HIS A 110 -6.25 17.58 -4.61
N GLN A 111 -6.83 18.18 -5.65
CA GLN A 111 -6.45 19.51 -6.15
C GLN A 111 -6.60 20.66 -5.13
N ASP A 112 -7.55 20.56 -4.19
CA ASP A 112 -7.69 21.54 -3.09
C ASP A 112 -6.60 21.39 -2.02
N LYS A 113 -5.81 20.31 -2.09
CA LYS A 113 -4.75 19.93 -1.16
C LYS A 113 -5.23 19.58 0.24
N ASP A 114 -6.52 19.62 0.53
CA ASP A 114 -7.05 19.35 1.87
C ASP A 114 -7.38 17.87 2.06
N CYS A 115 -7.39 17.09 0.98
CA CYS A 115 -7.44 15.63 1.02
C CYS A 115 -6.15 15.03 0.44
N GLU A 116 -5.43 14.28 1.25
CA GLU A 116 -4.39 13.37 0.78
C GLU A 116 -4.82 11.93 1.02
N LEU A 117 -4.58 11.07 0.05
CA LEU A 117 -4.92 9.68 0.14
C LEU A 117 -3.67 8.82 -0.01
N TYR A 118 -3.47 7.91 0.94
CA TYR A 118 -2.40 6.94 0.91
C TYR A 118 -2.98 5.56 0.60
N LEU A 119 -2.41 4.89 -0.41
CA LEU A 119 -2.90 3.62 -0.90
C LEU A 119 -1.96 2.51 -0.42
N LYS A 120 -2.54 1.44 0.14
CA LYS A 120 -1.84 0.20 0.48
C LYS A 120 -2.62 -0.96 -0.09
N THR A 121 -1.91 -1.89 -0.74
CA THR A 121 -2.48 -3.17 -1.20
C THR A 121 -1.51 -4.30 -0.91
N SER A 122 -2.01 -5.53 -0.85
CA SER A 122 -1.14 -6.69 -0.63
C SER A 122 -0.23 -6.92 -1.85
N ILE A 123 1.00 -7.40 -1.63
CA ILE A 123 1.86 -7.92 -2.72
C ILE A 123 1.62 -9.42 -2.91
N ARG A 124 1.10 -10.08 -1.87
CA ARG A 124 0.96 -11.53 -1.88
C ARG A 124 -0.17 -11.88 -2.84
N SER A 125 0.18 -12.61 -3.90
CA SER A 125 -0.75 -13.43 -4.68
C SER A 125 -1.37 -14.43 -3.72
N VAL A 126 -2.48 -14.08 -3.07
CA VAL A 126 -3.13 -14.94 -2.08
C VAL A 126 -4.03 -15.96 -2.78
N ASP A 127 -3.51 -16.65 -3.80
CA ASP A 127 -4.33 -17.56 -4.63
C ASP A 127 -4.45 -18.98 -4.07
N SER A 128 -3.88 -19.30 -2.90
CA SER A 128 -4.04 -20.65 -2.33
C SER A 128 -4.24 -20.76 -0.82
N GLY A 129 -4.24 -19.64 -0.07
CA GLY A 129 -4.34 -19.68 1.39
C GLY A 129 -5.06 -18.51 2.05
N ALA A 130 -5.76 -17.66 1.29
CA ALA A 130 -6.56 -16.60 1.87
C ALA A 130 -7.76 -17.20 2.61
N ASP A 131 -7.97 -16.76 3.85
CA ASP A 131 -9.21 -17.05 4.55
C ASP A 131 -10.31 -16.14 4.00
N LEU A 132 -11.29 -16.75 3.32
CA LEU A 132 -12.34 -16.04 2.59
C LEU A 132 -13.71 -16.38 3.16
N THR A 133 -14.41 -15.36 3.65
CA THR A 133 -15.78 -15.50 4.14
C THR A 133 -16.79 -14.98 3.11
N PRO A 134 -17.86 -15.74 2.78
CA PRO A 134 -18.93 -15.24 1.91
C PRO A 134 -19.66 -14.04 2.52
N LEU A 135 -20.02 -13.08 1.66
CA LEU A 135 -20.84 -11.92 2.07
C LEU A 135 -22.33 -12.16 1.76
N PRO A 136 -23.26 -11.71 2.62
CA PRO A 136 -24.70 -11.81 2.35
C PRO A 136 -25.13 -11.11 1.05
N THR A 137 -24.38 -10.09 0.64
CA THR A 137 -24.61 -9.30 -0.59
C THR A 137 -24.04 -9.96 -1.85
N GLY A 138 -23.47 -11.15 -1.73
CA GLY A 138 -22.68 -11.79 -2.77
C GLY A 138 -21.21 -11.34 -2.75
N GLY A 139 -20.32 -12.21 -3.24
CA GLY A 139 -18.87 -12.02 -3.16
C GLY A 139 -18.25 -12.62 -1.89
N LYS A 140 -16.96 -12.33 -1.68
CA LYS A 140 -16.20 -12.81 -0.50
C LYS A 140 -15.32 -11.69 0.07
N ILE A 141 -15.08 -11.77 1.36
CA ILE A 141 -14.17 -10.89 2.08
C ILE A 141 -12.94 -11.67 2.55
N ASN A 142 -11.76 -11.06 2.40
CA ASN A 142 -10.52 -11.59 2.92
C ASN A 142 -10.42 -11.26 4.41
N MET A 143 -10.34 -12.27 5.27
CA MET A 143 -10.34 -12.08 6.72
C MET A 143 -9.06 -11.42 7.25
N ASP A 144 -7.96 -11.46 6.48
CA ASP A 144 -6.71 -10.78 6.82
C ASP A 144 -6.89 -9.27 6.98
N ILE A 145 -7.88 -8.68 6.30
CA ILE A 145 -8.14 -7.23 6.41
C ILE A 145 -8.45 -6.84 7.86
N TYR A 146 -9.12 -7.69 8.63
CA TYR A 146 -9.49 -7.37 10.01
C TYR A 146 -8.25 -7.35 10.92
N SER A 147 -7.20 -8.09 10.56
CA SER A 147 -5.90 -7.98 11.22
C SER A 147 -5.26 -6.61 10.98
N ASP A 148 -5.27 -6.13 9.73
CA ASP A 148 -4.79 -4.78 9.40
C ASP A 148 -5.64 -3.69 10.11
N ILE A 149 -6.97 -3.84 10.13
CA ILE A 149 -7.88 -2.91 10.84
C ILE A 149 -7.59 -2.91 12.34
N LYS A 150 -7.40 -4.09 12.96
CA LYS A 150 -7.00 -4.22 14.36
C LYS A 150 -5.70 -3.47 14.64
N CYS A 151 -4.72 -3.54 13.75
CA CYS A 151 -3.47 -2.79 13.85
C CYS A 151 -3.70 -1.28 13.84
N ASP A 152 -4.47 -0.82 12.86
CA ASP A 152 -4.73 0.61 12.66
C ASP A 152 -5.49 1.22 13.83
N LEU A 153 -6.48 0.48 14.37
CA LEU A 153 -7.27 0.88 15.52
C LEU A 153 -6.54 0.69 16.86
N LYS A 154 -5.40 -0.02 16.87
CA LYS A 154 -4.71 -0.48 18.09
C LYS A 154 -5.65 -1.24 19.04
N TRP A 155 -6.61 -1.97 18.48
CA TRP A 155 -7.64 -2.68 19.24
C TRP A 155 -7.03 -3.88 19.98
N GLN A 156 -6.99 -3.81 21.31
CA GLN A 156 -6.39 -4.83 22.17
C GLN A 156 -4.94 -5.19 21.76
N VAL A 157 -4.18 -4.20 21.28
CA VAL A 157 -2.78 -4.38 20.85
C VAL A 157 -1.82 -3.81 21.90
N ASP A 158 -1.12 -4.68 22.63
CA ASP A 158 -0.15 -4.26 23.65
C ASP A 158 1.22 -3.82 23.07
N LYS A 159 1.76 -4.55 22.09
CA LYS A 159 3.13 -4.32 21.57
C LYS A 159 3.29 -4.60 20.08
N MET A 160 2.78 -5.73 19.62
CA MET A 160 2.88 -6.16 18.23
C MET A 160 1.49 -6.42 17.70
N CYS A 161 1.24 -5.98 16.48
CA CYS A 161 -0.01 -6.32 15.84
C CYS A 161 -0.05 -7.82 15.57
N LYS A 162 -1.15 -8.46 15.98
CA LYS A 162 -1.40 -9.89 15.81
C LYS A 162 -2.54 -10.09 14.82
N VAL A 163 -2.58 -11.27 14.22
CA VAL A 163 -3.73 -11.73 13.45
C VAL A 163 -4.99 -11.63 14.31
N ALA A 164 -6.09 -11.16 13.73
CA ALA A 164 -7.38 -11.11 14.40
C ALA A 164 -7.94 -12.53 14.57
N GLU A 165 -8.31 -12.89 15.79
CA GLU A 165 -9.00 -14.15 16.08
C GLU A 165 -10.48 -14.05 15.65
N PRO A 166 -11.15 -15.18 15.35
CA PRO A 166 -12.54 -15.15 14.87
C PRO A 166 -13.53 -14.39 15.78
N CYS A 167 -13.39 -14.49 17.10
CA CYS A 167 -14.23 -13.72 18.03
C CYS A 167 -13.95 -12.22 17.99
N GLU A 168 -12.69 -11.82 17.82
CA GLU A 168 -12.29 -10.42 17.72
C GLU A 168 -12.76 -9.79 16.41
N VAL A 169 -12.85 -10.58 15.33
CA VAL A 169 -13.40 -10.11 14.05
C VAL A 169 -14.81 -9.55 14.21
N ASP A 170 -15.67 -10.23 14.98
CA ASP A 170 -17.04 -9.76 15.19
C ASP A 170 -17.09 -8.48 16.02
N GLU A 171 -16.18 -8.30 16.99
CA GLU A 171 -16.01 -7.03 17.70
C GLU A 171 -15.50 -5.92 16.77
N ILE A 172 -14.51 -6.22 15.92
CA ILE A 172 -13.95 -5.25 14.97
C ILE A 172 -15.02 -4.82 13.96
N LYS A 173 -15.90 -5.73 13.53
CA LYS A 173 -17.06 -5.39 12.67
C LYS A 173 -17.97 -4.33 13.31
N MET A 174 -18.04 -4.26 14.64
CA MET A 174 -18.81 -3.22 15.33
C MET A 174 -18.11 -1.85 15.33
N LEU A 175 -16.81 -1.80 15.02
CA LEU A 175 -16.01 -0.57 14.95
C LEU A 175 -15.89 0.01 13.53
N VAL A 176 -16.33 -0.75 12.53
CA VAL A 176 -16.35 -0.31 11.13
C VAL A 176 -17.76 0.10 10.72
N THR A 177 -17.84 0.92 9.69
CA THR A 177 -19.07 1.29 9.01
C THR A 177 -19.07 0.67 7.63
N ASP A 178 -20.04 -0.21 7.35
CA ASP A 178 -20.29 -0.73 6.01
C ASP A 178 -20.93 0.35 5.12
N TYR A 179 -20.39 0.51 3.92
CA TYR A 179 -21.12 1.16 2.85
C TYR A 179 -22.01 0.15 2.12
N PRO A 180 -23.09 0.61 1.47
CA PRO A 180 -23.91 -0.27 0.64
C PRO A 180 -23.07 -0.99 -0.41
N ALA A 181 -23.25 -2.30 -0.55
CA ALA A 181 -22.55 -3.10 -1.57
C ALA A 181 -22.80 -2.58 -3.01
N SER A 182 -23.99 -2.03 -3.27
CA SER A 182 -24.30 -1.36 -4.54
C SER A 182 -23.38 -0.18 -4.82
N LEU A 183 -22.99 0.58 -3.79
CA LEU A 183 -22.07 1.69 -3.91
C LEU A 183 -20.63 1.20 -4.13
N ALA A 184 -20.19 0.17 -3.39
CA ALA A 184 -18.90 -0.48 -3.59
C ALA A 184 -18.74 -0.98 -5.03
N LYS A 185 -19.79 -1.64 -5.55
CA LYS A 185 -19.86 -2.12 -6.93
C LYS A 185 -19.83 -0.99 -7.94
N GLN A 186 -20.61 0.07 -7.71
CA GLN A 186 -20.68 1.22 -8.61
C GLN A 186 -19.38 2.00 -8.68
N TYR A 187 -18.68 2.15 -7.55
CA TYR A 187 -17.48 2.99 -7.48
C TYR A 187 -16.23 2.23 -7.93
N PHE A 188 -16.10 0.96 -7.53
CA PHE A 188 -14.85 0.22 -7.63
C PHE A 188 -15.00 -1.17 -8.25
N ASN A 189 -16.22 -1.61 -8.61
CA ASN A 189 -16.54 -3.02 -8.89
C ASN A 189 -16.17 -3.98 -7.75
N ALA A 190 -16.11 -3.47 -6.52
CA ALA A 190 -15.80 -4.24 -5.32
C ALA A 190 -17.05 -4.98 -4.81
N ASP A 191 -16.83 -6.02 -4.01
CA ASP A 191 -17.89 -6.75 -3.31
C ASP A 191 -18.26 -6.06 -1.99
N TYR A 192 -17.30 -5.39 -1.36
CA TYR A 192 -17.47 -4.67 -0.10
C TYR A 192 -16.72 -3.35 -0.07
N MET A 193 -17.19 -2.45 0.80
CA MET A 193 -16.52 -1.21 1.14
C MET A 193 -16.78 -0.86 2.61
N LEU A 194 -15.71 -0.74 3.38
CA LEU A 194 -15.74 -0.53 4.83
C LEU A 194 -15.04 0.78 5.17
N MET A 195 -15.48 1.48 6.21
CA MET A 195 -14.76 2.63 6.75
C MET A 195 -14.56 2.52 8.25
N TYR A 196 -13.42 3.01 8.73
CA TYR A 196 -13.21 3.20 10.15
C TYR A 196 -12.42 4.48 10.44
N PRO A 197 -12.70 5.12 11.59
CA PRO A 197 -11.91 6.23 12.07
C PRO A 197 -10.55 5.78 12.58
N ILE A 198 -9.51 6.57 12.30
CA ILE A 198 -8.18 6.37 12.90
C ILE A 198 -7.99 7.42 13.99
N ASP A 199 -7.59 6.98 15.18
CA ASP A 199 -7.22 7.88 16.27
C ASP A 199 -5.86 8.53 15.99
N THR A 200 -5.91 9.83 15.69
CA THR A 200 -4.72 10.65 15.45
C THR A 200 -4.03 11.09 16.73
N LYS A 201 -4.62 10.86 17.90
CA LYS A 201 -4.09 11.30 19.20
C LYS A 201 -3.74 12.79 19.23
N GLN A 202 -4.55 13.61 18.56
CA GLN A 202 -4.33 15.06 18.38
C GLN A 202 -3.00 15.41 17.70
N GLN A 203 -2.38 14.46 17.01
CA GLN A 203 -1.20 14.73 16.20
C GLN A 203 -1.60 15.46 14.93
N GLU A 204 -0.64 16.16 14.37
CA GLU A 204 -0.77 16.89 13.13
C GLU A 204 0.28 16.41 12.13
N CYS A 205 -0.07 16.44 10.85
CA CYS A 205 0.84 16.17 9.75
C CYS A 205 0.80 17.34 8.75
N ARG A 206 1.97 17.82 8.33
CA ARG A 206 2.14 18.97 7.41
C ARG A 206 1.33 20.21 7.83
N ASP A 207 1.31 20.46 9.14
CA ASP A 207 0.72 21.64 9.76
C ASP A 207 -0.79 21.83 9.50
N LYS A 208 -1.52 20.75 9.14
CA LYS A 208 -2.96 20.84 8.83
C LYS A 208 -3.78 19.56 8.91
N PHE A 209 -3.19 18.40 8.70
CA PHE A 209 -3.95 17.14 8.73
C PHE A 209 -4.04 16.65 10.16
N THR A 210 -5.23 16.76 10.74
CA THR A 210 -5.53 16.36 12.12
C THR A 210 -6.50 15.17 12.17
N ARG A 211 -7.11 14.81 11.03
CA ARG A 211 -8.07 13.72 10.89
C ARG A 211 -7.57 12.64 9.94
N ALA A 212 -7.79 11.39 10.34
CA ALA A 212 -7.53 10.23 9.50
C ALA A 212 -8.75 9.29 9.48
N ARG A 213 -9.07 8.80 8.28
CA ARG A 213 -10.11 7.80 8.01
C ARG A 213 -9.54 6.79 7.05
N CYS A 214 -9.80 5.51 7.27
CA CYS A 214 -9.51 4.49 6.26
C CYS A 214 -10.81 4.06 5.60
N VAL A 215 -10.78 3.90 4.28
CA VAL A 215 -11.78 3.17 3.52
C VAL A 215 -11.11 1.96 2.90
N VAL A 216 -11.63 0.77 3.16
CA VAL A 216 -11.14 -0.48 2.58
C VAL A 216 -12.13 -0.94 1.53
N ILE A 217 -11.64 -1.27 0.35
CA ILE A 217 -12.42 -1.88 -0.74
C ILE A 217 -11.81 -3.23 -1.09
N GLY A 218 -12.64 -4.19 -1.46
CA GLY A 218 -12.12 -5.49 -1.89
C GLY A 218 -13.10 -6.34 -2.67
N LYS A 219 -12.53 -7.36 -3.31
CA LYS A 219 -13.23 -8.34 -4.15
C LYS A 219 -12.44 -9.64 -4.09
N ASP A 220 -13.11 -10.71 -3.68
CA ASP A 220 -12.47 -12.00 -3.37
C ASP A 220 -11.34 -11.84 -2.34
N TYR A 221 -10.14 -12.33 -2.64
CA TYR A 221 -8.96 -12.20 -1.79
C TYR A 221 -8.26 -10.83 -1.87
N ARG A 222 -8.63 -10.01 -2.85
CA ARG A 222 -7.94 -8.75 -3.20
C ARG A 222 -8.54 -7.58 -2.43
N PHE A 223 -7.70 -6.66 -2.00
CA PHE A 223 -8.15 -5.48 -1.27
C PHE A 223 -7.21 -4.28 -1.45
N VAL A 224 -7.77 -3.09 -1.27
CA VAL A 224 -7.03 -1.82 -1.24
C VAL A 224 -7.48 -1.03 -0.03
N PHE A 225 -6.52 -0.67 0.82
CA PHE A 225 -6.68 0.29 1.91
C PHE A 225 -6.45 1.69 1.37
N MET A 226 -7.41 2.58 1.62
CA MET A 226 -7.40 3.98 1.25
C MET A 226 -7.41 4.83 2.51
N TYR A 227 -6.23 5.30 2.94
CA TYR A 227 -6.08 6.16 4.10
C TYR A 227 -6.21 7.63 3.73
N PHE A 228 -7.32 8.26 4.09
CA PHE A 228 -7.60 9.67 3.89
C PHE A 228 -7.04 10.49 5.04
N PHE A 229 -6.15 11.42 4.73
CA PHE A 229 -5.72 12.49 5.62
C PHE A 229 -6.52 13.73 5.28
N LEU A 230 -7.16 14.27 6.31
CA LEU A 230 -8.18 15.30 6.22
C LEU A 230 -7.88 16.37 7.28
N THR A 231 -8.28 17.60 6.99
CA THR A 231 -8.35 18.69 7.96
C THR A 231 -9.61 18.52 8.82
N ASP A 232 -9.71 19.27 9.92
CA ASP A 232 -10.94 19.31 10.71
C ASP A 232 -12.16 19.76 9.89
N ASP A 233 -11.98 20.76 9.04
CA ASP A 233 -13.06 21.36 8.26
C ASP A 233 -13.61 20.43 7.18
N ASN A 234 -12.75 19.65 6.54
CA ASN A 234 -13.13 18.83 5.39
C ASN A 234 -13.35 17.35 5.74
N ALA A 235 -13.14 16.93 6.99
CA ALA A 235 -13.38 15.56 7.42
C ALA A 235 -14.82 15.11 7.18
N LYS A 236 -15.78 16.04 7.26
CA LYS A 236 -17.19 15.84 6.92
C LYS A 236 -17.43 15.53 5.43
N ASP A 237 -16.48 15.91 4.56
CA ASP A 237 -16.58 15.76 3.11
C ASP A 237 -15.95 14.45 2.60
N LEU A 238 -15.63 13.50 3.47
CA LEU A 238 -15.06 12.19 3.08
C LEU A 238 -15.82 11.55 1.91
N ASN A 239 -17.15 11.54 1.95
CA ASN A 239 -17.98 10.93 0.92
C ASN A 239 -17.84 11.62 -0.44
N LYS A 240 -17.60 12.94 -0.47
CA LYS A 240 -17.34 13.69 -1.69
C LYS A 240 -16.02 13.25 -2.30
N TYR A 241 -14.94 13.21 -1.50
CA TYR A 241 -13.62 12.73 -1.96
C TYR A 241 -13.68 11.29 -2.45
N LEU A 242 -14.34 10.41 -1.68
CA LEU A 242 -14.52 9.01 -2.04
C LEU A 242 -15.27 8.84 -3.37
N ALA A 243 -16.35 9.61 -3.60
CA ALA A 243 -17.12 9.57 -4.84
C ALA A 243 -16.30 9.99 -6.07
N GLN A 244 -15.38 10.93 -5.91
CA GLN A 244 -14.51 11.39 -7.00
C GLN A 244 -13.51 10.30 -7.44
N LEU A 245 -13.21 9.30 -6.60
CA LEU A 245 -12.34 8.17 -6.94
C LEU A 245 -13.02 7.10 -7.81
N LYS A 246 -14.32 7.24 -8.08
CA LYS A 246 -15.10 6.29 -8.88
C LYS A 246 -14.40 5.96 -10.21
N GLY A 247 -14.17 4.65 -10.42
CA GLY A 247 -13.55 4.10 -11.61
C GLY A 247 -12.04 4.33 -11.74
N MET A 248 -11.40 5.06 -10.82
CA MET A 248 -9.94 5.25 -10.79
C MET A 248 -9.22 4.03 -10.23
N ILE A 249 -9.86 3.33 -9.28
CA ILE A 249 -9.46 2.01 -8.81
C ILE A 249 -10.61 1.08 -9.20
N TRP A 250 -10.32 -0.02 -9.88
CA TRP A 250 -11.38 -0.90 -10.40
C TRP A 250 -10.93 -2.34 -10.39
N PHE A 251 -11.63 -3.19 -9.63
CA PHE A 251 -11.38 -4.62 -9.66
C PHE A 251 -11.95 -5.19 -10.96
N ASN A 252 -11.13 -5.81 -11.80
CA ASN A 252 -11.65 -6.52 -12.97
C ASN A 252 -12.34 -7.82 -12.52
#